data_AF-A0AAV8VEX6-F1
#
_entry.id   AF-A0AAV8VEX6-F1
#
_cell.length_a   1.000
_cell.length_b   1.000
_cell.length_c   1.000
_cell.angle_alpha   90.00
_cell.angle_beta   90.00
_cell.angle_gamma   90.00
#
_symmetry.space_group_name_H-M   'P 1'
#
loop_
_entity.id
_entity.type
_entity.pdbx_description
1 polymer ?
#
loop_
_entity_poly.entity_id
_entity_poly.type
_entity_poly.pdbx_seq_one_letter_code
_entity_poly.pdbx_strand_id
1 'polypeptide(L)'
;MTGKVTVLGVEGYKVSDRYLDSIVLQLSAAHIKQLIRTGDIDKLEQAVLEGQGKKLVGEYSADYKTRTFLKSIPALMSKIHLLHDAVNSGRLEELQSILDEEPEKKKKLVLAKDDSGVGLLHKAVYYDLKDIFKWLIDKFPHMVSLRDAEGRTAYHYTPMCKDPQGVQRLLTNAGADPSGLDMHQHSVRYYMNHKEELELPSGGKLTTKSRKSLTNGESE
;
A
#
# COMPACT_ATOMS: atom_id res chain seq x y z
N MET A 1 1.44 2.84 54.71
CA MET A 1 0.55 3.16 53.57
C MET A 1 1.30 2.85 52.28
N THR A 2 1.18 1.63 51.78
CA THR A 2 1.84 1.15 50.56
C THR A 2 0.77 0.86 49.52
N GLY A 3 0.62 1.77 48.56
CA GLY A 3 -0.35 1.64 47.48
C GLY A 3 0.10 0.61 46.45
N LYS A 4 -0.65 -0.49 46.33
CA LYS A 4 -0.56 -1.42 45.19
C LYS A 4 -1.20 -0.74 43.97
N VAL A 5 -0.40 -0.45 42.95
CA VAL A 5 -0.91 -0.11 41.62
C VAL A 5 -1.28 -1.43 40.94
N THR A 6 -2.58 -1.61 40.70
CA THR A 6 -3.12 -2.74 39.95
C THR A 6 -2.90 -2.45 38.47
N VAL A 7 -2.00 -3.20 37.83
CA VAL A 7 -1.86 -3.20 36.38
C VAL A 7 -3.05 -3.99 35.83
N LEU A 8 -4.01 -3.28 35.23
CA LEU A 8 -5.09 -3.91 34.48
C LEU A 8 -4.48 -4.55 33.23
N GLY A 9 -4.62 -5.87 33.16
CA GLY A 9 -4.12 -6.68 32.06
C GLY A 9 -4.72 -6.24 30.73
N VAL A 10 -3.84 -5.98 29.77
CA VAL A 10 -4.20 -5.95 28.36
C VAL A 10 -4.35 -7.40 27.90
N GLU A 11 -5.60 -7.84 27.82
CA GLU A 11 -5.95 -9.12 27.22
C GLU A 11 -5.38 -9.20 25.79
N GLY A 12 -4.77 -10.34 25.49
CA GLY A 12 -4.12 -10.61 24.23
C GLY A 12 -5.08 -10.51 23.06
N TYR A 13 -4.83 -9.53 22.19
CA TYR A 13 -5.26 -9.61 20.81
C TYR A 13 -4.47 -10.74 20.14
N LYS A 14 -5.11 -11.91 20.04
CA LYS A 14 -4.71 -12.95 19.09
C LYS A 14 -4.66 -12.29 17.71
N VAL A 15 -3.44 -12.13 17.19
CA VAL A 15 -3.18 -11.80 15.79
C VAL A 15 -3.83 -12.92 14.98
N SER A 16 -5.00 -12.66 14.42
CA SER A 16 -5.69 -13.65 13.59
C SER A 16 -4.86 -13.88 12.32
N ASP A 17 -4.71 -15.15 11.95
CA ASP A 17 -4.07 -15.68 10.73
C ASP A 17 -4.42 -14.97 9.40
N ARG A 18 -5.39 -14.05 9.39
CA ARG A 18 -5.82 -13.26 8.22
C ARG A 18 -4.76 -12.28 7.71
N TYR A 19 -3.67 -12.04 8.44
CA TYR A 19 -2.57 -11.21 7.97
C TYR A 19 -1.59 -11.96 7.05
N LEU A 20 -1.61 -13.30 7.06
CA LEU A 20 -0.79 -14.13 6.17
C LEU A 20 -1.43 -14.37 4.80
N ASP A 21 -2.72 -14.05 4.63
CA ASP A 21 -3.37 -14.04 3.31
C ASP A 21 -2.99 -12.79 2.48
N SER A 22 -2.25 -11.82 3.05
CA SER A 22 -1.74 -10.64 2.32
C SER A 22 -0.36 -10.87 1.70
N ILE A 23 0.03 -12.12 1.44
CA ILE A 23 1.03 -12.35 0.38
C ILE A 23 0.41 -11.73 -0.87
N VAL A 24 1.12 -10.77 -1.47
CA VAL A 24 0.78 -10.15 -2.76
C VAL A 24 0.84 -11.23 -3.84
N LEU A 25 -0.08 -12.18 -3.80
CA LEU A 25 -0.30 -13.15 -4.83
C LEU A 25 -1.01 -12.38 -5.92
N GLN A 26 -0.30 -12.18 -7.04
CA GLN A 26 -0.97 -11.94 -8.30
C GLN A 26 -2.09 -12.97 -8.41
N LEU A 27 -3.34 -12.51 -8.39
CA LEU A 27 -4.47 -13.42 -8.56
C LEU A 27 -4.31 -14.05 -9.94
N SER A 28 -4.20 -15.38 -9.97
CA SER A 28 -4.16 -16.12 -11.21
C SER A 28 -5.51 -15.98 -11.92
N ALA A 29 -5.51 -16.07 -13.25
CA ALA A 29 -6.76 -16.04 -14.02
C ALA A 29 -7.75 -17.12 -13.55
N ALA A 30 -7.25 -18.28 -13.11
CA ALA A 30 -8.07 -19.34 -12.56
C ALA A 30 -8.74 -18.93 -11.23
N HIS A 31 -7.99 -18.28 -10.33
CA HIS A 31 -8.55 -17.77 -9.07
C HIS A 31 -9.63 -16.73 -9.34
N ILE A 32 -9.38 -15.77 -10.23
CA ILE A 32 -10.37 -14.73 -10.60
C ILE A 32 -11.66 -15.36 -11.13
N LYS A 33 -11.54 -16.29 -12.08
CA LYS A 33 -12.70 -17.03 -12.61
C LYS A 33 -13.46 -17.78 -11.52
N GLN A 34 -12.74 -18.35 -10.55
CA GLN A 34 -13.36 -19.01 -9.42
C GLN A 34 -14.17 -18.03 -8.56
N LEU A 35 -13.63 -16.86 -8.22
CA LEU A 35 -14.33 -15.83 -7.44
C LEU A 35 -15.58 -15.30 -8.15
N ILE A 36 -15.50 -15.11 -9.47
CA ILE A 36 -16.62 -14.69 -10.31
C ILE A 36 -17.72 -15.76 -10.31
N ARG A 37 -17.34 -17.04 -10.37
CA ARG A 37 -18.26 -18.19 -10.36
C ARG A 37 -18.92 -18.37 -9.00
N THR A 38 -18.19 -18.18 -7.90
CA THR A 38 -18.74 -18.28 -6.53
C THR A 38 -19.46 -17.02 -6.07
N GLY A 39 -19.34 -15.93 -6.81
CA GLY A 39 -19.96 -14.64 -6.47
C GLY A 39 -19.36 -13.96 -5.24
N ASP A 40 -18.07 -14.18 -4.98
CA ASP A 40 -17.35 -13.62 -3.84
C ASP A 40 -16.97 -12.15 -4.13
N ILE A 41 -17.96 -11.25 -4.03
CA ILE A 41 -17.83 -9.84 -4.39
C ILE A 41 -16.80 -9.13 -3.51
N ASP A 42 -16.72 -9.47 -2.22
CA ASP A 42 -15.77 -8.83 -1.31
C ASP A 42 -14.32 -9.07 -1.73
N LYS A 43 -13.98 -10.30 -2.17
CA LYS A 43 -12.63 -10.59 -2.69
C LYS A 43 -12.39 -9.98 -4.06
N LEU A 44 -13.42 -9.87 -4.90
CA LEU A 44 -13.30 -9.16 -6.18
C LEU A 44 -13.08 -7.66 -5.98
N GLU A 45 -13.77 -7.04 -5.01
CA GLU A 45 -13.53 -5.65 -4.61
C GLU A 45 -12.12 -5.48 -4.06
N GLN A 46 -11.68 -6.37 -3.17
CA GLN A 46 -10.31 -6.34 -2.67
C GLN A 46 -9.29 -6.44 -3.81
N ALA A 47 -9.53 -7.29 -4.81
CA ALA A 47 -8.64 -7.38 -5.98
C ALA A 47 -8.53 -6.05 -6.74
N VAL A 48 -9.63 -5.29 -6.88
CA VAL A 48 -9.60 -3.96 -7.48
C VAL A 48 -8.79 -2.99 -6.60
N LEU A 49 -9.03 -2.99 -5.28
CA LEU A 49 -8.31 -2.14 -4.32
C LEU A 49 -6.81 -2.47 -4.24
N GLU A 50 -6.42 -3.70 -4.54
CA GLU A 50 -5.01 -4.14 -4.63
C GLU A 50 -4.36 -3.80 -5.98
N GLY A 51 -5.00 -3.01 -6.84
CA GLY A 51 -4.47 -2.60 -8.14
C GLY A 51 -4.66 -3.63 -9.27
N GLN A 52 -5.43 -4.69 -9.05
CA GLN A 52 -5.63 -5.78 -10.02
C GLN A 52 -6.92 -5.64 -10.85
N GLY A 53 -7.57 -4.46 -10.81
CA GLY A 53 -8.87 -4.23 -11.46
C GLY A 53 -8.90 -4.51 -12.96
N LYS A 54 -7.79 -4.26 -13.68
CA LYS A 54 -7.67 -4.55 -15.13
C LYS A 54 -7.99 -6.01 -15.48
N LYS A 55 -7.69 -6.96 -14.58
CA LYS A 55 -7.95 -8.39 -14.81
C LYS A 55 -9.44 -8.76 -14.74
N LEU A 56 -10.29 -7.87 -14.21
CA LEU A 56 -11.72 -8.08 -14.04
C LEU A 56 -12.55 -7.34 -15.10
N VAL A 57 -11.95 -6.42 -15.84
CA VAL A 57 -12.64 -5.67 -16.90
C VAL A 57 -12.98 -6.61 -18.05
N GLY A 58 -14.26 -6.61 -18.44
CA GLY A 58 -14.77 -7.45 -19.54
C GLY A 58 -15.16 -8.87 -19.12
N GLU A 59 -14.90 -9.27 -17.87
CA GLU A 59 -15.35 -10.55 -17.34
C GLU A 59 -16.89 -10.60 -17.18
N TYR A 60 -17.44 -11.82 -17.17
CA TYR A 60 -18.88 -12.06 -17.08
C TYR A 60 -19.23 -13.05 -15.97
N SER A 61 -20.31 -12.77 -15.25
CA SER A 61 -20.94 -13.72 -14.32
C SER A 61 -22.41 -13.91 -14.69
N ALA A 62 -22.94 -15.11 -14.46
CA ALA A 62 -24.38 -15.38 -14.53
C ALA A 62 -25.12 -14.81 -13.31
N ASP A 63 -24.45 -14.69 -12.15
CA ASP A 63 -25.02 -14.08 -10.96
C ASP A 63 -25.27 -12.59 -11.16
N TYR A 64 -26.47 -12.13 -10.76
CA TYR A 64 -26.88 -10.73 -10.97
C TYR A 64 -26.06 -9.74 -10.14
N LYS A 65 -25.75 -10.08 -8.88
CA LYS A 65 -25.00 -9.18 -7.98
C LYS A 65 -23.57 -9.05 -8.47
N THR A 66 -22.91 -10.17 -8.79
CA THR A 66 -21.55 -10.19 -9.33
C THR A 66 -21.46 -9.48 -10.67
N ARG A 67 -22.39 -9.71 -11.60
CA ARG A 67 -22.42 -9.01 -12.89
C ARG A 67 -22.58 -7.49 -12.72
N THR A 68 -23.44 -7.05 -11.79
CA THR A 68 -23.62 -5.62 -11.49
C THR A 68 -22.33 -5.03 -10.91
N PHE A 69 -21.68 -5.74 -9.99
CA PHE A 69 -20.37 -5.34 -9.46
C PHE A 69 -19.31 -5.23 -10.57
N LEU A 70 -19.15 -6.25 -11.44
CA LEU A 70 -18.19 -6.25 -12.54
C LEU A 70 -18.38 -5.05 -13.48
N LYS A 71 -19.63 -4.65 -13.76
CA LYS A 71 -19.93 -3.45 -14.56
C LYS A 71 -19.52 -2.14 -13.88
N SER A 72 -19.43 -2.11 -12.55
CA SER A 72 -19.02 -0.91 -11.79
C SER A 72 -17.51 -0.72 -11.68
N ILE A 73 -16.71 -1.76 -12.00
CA ILE A 73 -15.25 -1.76 -11.84
C ILE A 73 -14.57 -0.60 -12.58
N PRO A 74 -14.90 -0.26 -13.84
CA PRO A 74 -14.28 0.88 -14.51
C PRO A 74 -14.43 2.20 -13.75
N ALA A 75 -15.62 2.47 -13.18
CA ALA A 75 -15.86 3.68 -12.39
C ALA A 75 -15.07 3.66 -11.07
N LEU A 76 -15.00 2.50 -10.40
CA LEU A 76 -14.18 2.34 -9.19
C LEU A 76 -12.69 2.57 -9.49
N MET A 77 -12.17 2.00 -10.58
CA MET A 77 -10.79 2.21 -11.03
C MET A 77 -10.51 3.68 -11.36
N SER A 78 -11.42 4.35 -12.08
CA SER A 78 -11.29 5.79 -12.35
C SER A 78 -11.26 6.61 -11.06
N LYS A 79 -12.09 6.28 -10.07
CA LYS A 79 -12.07 6.96 -8.77
C LYS A 79 -10.75 6.72 -8.02
N ILE A 80 -10.24 5.49 -8.01
CA ILE A 80 -8.91 5.19 -7.45
C ILE A 80 -7.82 6.00 -8.15
N HIS A 81 -7.86 6.09 -9.48
CA HIS A 81 -6.90 6.89 -10.26
C HIS A 81 -6.93 8.37 -9.85
N LEU A 82 -8.11 8.97 -9.70
CA LEU A 82 -8.25 10.37 -9.23
C LEU A 82 -7.67 10.59 -7.83
N LEU A 83 -7.84 9.64 -6.89
CA LEU A 83 -7.21 9.72 -5.57
C LEU A 83 -5.68 9.75 -5.67
N HIS A 84 -5.12 8.89 -6.51
CA HIS A 84 -3.68 8.82 -6.74
C HIS A 84 -3.14 10.08 -7.45
N ASP A 85 -3.89 10.64 -8.40
CA ASP A 85 -3.53 11.87 -9.10
C ASP A 85 -3.55 13.09 -8.18
N ALA A 86 -4.54 13.18 -7.29
CA ALA A 86 -4.61 14.21 -6.26
C ALA A 86 -3.38 14.18 -5.34
N VAL A 87 -2.94 12.97 -4.93
CA VAL A 87 -1.70 12.80 -4.15
C VAL A 87 -0.48 13.17 -4.98
N ASN A 88 -0.32 12.63 -6.19
CA ASN A 88 0.81 12.94 -7.08
C ASN A 88 0.97 14.45 -7.33
N SER A 89 -0.14 15.18 -7.31
CA SER A 89 -0.18 16.62 -7.53
C SER A 89 -0.14 17.47 -6.25
N GLY A 90 -0.07 16.87 -5.07
CA GLY A 90 -0.05 17.59 -3.80
C GLY A 90 -1.37 18.29 -3.44
N ARG A 91 -2.51 17.88 -4.00
CA ARG A 91 -3.82 18.54 -3.82
C ARG A 91 -4.64 17.87 -2.72
N LEU A 92 -4.38 18.24 -1.47
CA LEU A 92 -5.06 17.67 -0.29
C LEU A 92 -6.58 17.90 -0.30
N GLU A 93 -7.05 19.09 -0.66
CA GLU A 93 -8.48 19.41 -0.67
C GLU A 93 -9.25 18.55 -1.69
N GLU A 94 -8.67 18.31 -2.86
CA GLU A 94 -9.24 17.41 -3.87
C GLU A 94 -9.28 15.97 -3.37
N LEU A 95 -8.18 15.49 -2.76
CA LEU A 95 -8.13 14.16 -2.15
C LEU A 95 -9.24 13.98 -1.11
N GLN A 96 -9.46 14.98 -0.25
CA GLN A 96 -10.52 14.99 0.75
C GLN A 96 -11.89 14.95 0.09
N SER A 97 -12.14 15.81 -0.90
CA SER A 97 -13.40 15.88 -1.64
C SER A 97 -13.78 14.53 -2.26
N ILE A 98 -12.85 13.87 -2.96
CA ILE A 98 -13.12 12.58 -3.61
C ILE A 98 -13.45 11.50 -2.56
N LEU A 99 -12.78 11.51 -1.41
CA LEU A 99 -13.05 10.57 -0.32
C LEU A 99 -14.38 10.84 0.38
N ASP A 100 -14.80 12.10 0.46
CA ASP A 100 -16.04 12.52 1.11
C ASP A 100 -17.29 12.25 0.24
N GLU A 101 -17.13 12.05 -1.06
CA GLU A 101 -18.22 11.56 -1.94
C GLU A 101 -18.71 10.15 -1.58
N GLU A 102 -17.87 9.33 -0.94
CA GLU A 102 -18.15 7.91 -0.65
C GLU A 102 -17.85 7.60 0.84
N PRO A 103 -18.58 8.20 1.80
CA PRO A 103 -18.25 8.10 3.23
C PRO A 103 -18.18 6.66 3.73
N GLU A 104 -19.06 5.78 3.22
CA GLU A 104 -19.10 4.35 3.58
C GLU A 104 -17.89 3.56 3.04
N LYS A 105 -17.31 3.98 1.91
CA LYS A 105 -16.17 3.29 1.28
C LYS A 105 -14.83 3.96 1.58
N LYS A 106 -14.84 5.15 2.18
CA LYS A 106 -13.66 5.97 2.49
C LYS A 106 -12.52 5.16 3.14
N LYS A 107 -12.84 4.30 4.10
CA LYS A 107 -11.87 3.42 4.80
C LYS A 107 -11.19 2.40 3.87
N LYS A 108 -11.90 1.91 2.84
CA LYS A 108 -11.35 0.99 1.83
C LYS A 108 -10.59 1.77 0.75
N LEU A 109 -11.15 2.89 0.28
CA LEU A 109 -10.57 3.71 -0.79
C LEU A 109 -9.21 4.31 -0.42
N VAL A 110 -9.01 4.72 0.84
CA VAL A 110 -7.71 5.27 1.28
C VAL A 110 -6.58 4.23 1.26
N LEU A 111 -6.92 2.94 1.30
CA LEU A 111 -5.98 1.82 1.22
C LEU A 111 -5.77 1.35 -0.23
N ALA A 112 -6.51 1.90 -1.19
CA ALA A 112 -6.44 1.48 -2.58
C ALA A 112 -5.06 1.75 -3.19
N LYS A 113 -4.53 0.74 -3.85
CA LYS A 113 -3.28 0.78 -4.60
C LYS A 113 -3.55 1.14 -6.05
N ASP A 114 -2.59 1.81 -6.67
CA ASP A 114 -2.62 1.99 -8.11
C ASP A 114 -2.27 0.70 -8.86
N ASP A 115 -2.25 0.75 -10.19
CA ASP A 115 -1.92 -0.40 -11.05
C ASP A 115 -0.50 -0.94 -10.83
N SER A 116 0.39 -0.17 -10.20
CA SER A 116 1.76 -0.59 -9.85
C SER A 116 1.83 -1.19 -8.44
N GLY A 117 0.70 -1.32 -7.75
CA GLY A 117 0.63 -1.83 -6.38
C GLY A 117 1.07 -0.81 -5.33
N VAL A 118 1.05 0.49 -5.65
CA VAL A 118 1.51 1.56 -4.74
C VAL A 118 0.32 2.23 -4.06
N GLY A 119 0.34 2.30 -2.73
CA GLY A 119 -0.70 3.00 -1.94
C GLY A 119 -0.47 4.51 -1.80
N LEU A 120 -1.52 5.25 -1.40
CA LEU A 120 -1.49 6.72 -1.27
C LEU A 120 -0.41 7.23 -0.32
N LEU A 121 -0.24 6.60 0.85
CA LEU A 121 0.75 7.04 1.85
C LEU A 121 2.20 6.83 1.36
N HIS A 122 2.47 5.81 0.55
CA HIS A 122 3.79 5.61 -0.05
C HIS A 122 4.18 6.82 -0.90
N LYS A 123 3.29 7.23 -1.83
CA LYS A 123 3.48 8.40 -2.68
C LYS A 123 3.62 9.69 -1.88
N ALA A 124 2.74 9.88 -0.90
CA ALA A 124 2.76 11.08 -0.07
C ALA A 124 4.10 11.24 0.68
N VAL A 125 4.67 10.15 1.21
CA VAL A 125 5.99 10.17 1.86
C VAL A 125 7.12 10.31 0.83
N TYR A 126 7.08 9.54 -0.26
CA TYR A 126 8.09 9.56 -1.32
C TYR A 126 8.28 10.96 -1.93
N TYR A 127 7.18 11.66 -2.20
CA TYR A 127 7.18 13.04 -2.73
C TYR A 127 7.30 14.13 -1.65
N ASP A 128 7.49 13.76 -0.37
CA ASP A 128 7.57 14.68 0.78
C ASP A 128 6.36 15.64 0.92
N LEU A 129 5.15 15.13 0.65
CA LEU A 129 3.90 15.89 0.68
C LEU A 129 3.35 15.98 2.11
N LYS A 130 3.98 16.85 2.89
CA LYS A 130 3.78 16.99 4.34
C LYS A 130 2.33 17.10 4.79
N ASP A 131 1.54 17.91 4.11
CA ASP A 131 0.14 18.13 4.50
C ASP A 131 -0.70 16.88 4.26
N ILE A 132 -0.43 16.17 3.16
CA ILE A 132 -1.14 14.94 2.79
C ILE A 132 -0.75 13.79 3.72
N PHE A 133 0.54 13.48 3.90
CA PHE A 133 0.91 12.33 4.72
C PHE A 133 0.53 12.53 6.19
N LYS A 134 0.58 13.76 6.72
CA LYS A 134 0.13 14.05 8.09
C LYS A 134 -1.36 13.84 8.23
N TRP A 135 -2.15 14.36 7.29
CA TRP A 135 -3.60 14.19 7.31
C TRP A 135 -3.99 12.72 7.18
N LEU A 136 -3.35 11.98 6.28
CA LEU A 136 -3.57 10.54 6.10
C LEU A 136 -3.27 9.76 7.38
N ILE A 137 -2.13 10.02 8.03
CA ILE A 137 -1.72 9.33 9.26
C ILE A 137 -2.67 9.68 10.44
N ASP A 138 -3.08 10.94 10.56
CA ASP A 138 -4.01 11.39 11.60
C ASP A 138 -5.39 10.73 11.47
N LYS A 139 -5.93 10.66 10.25
CA LYS A 139 -7.28 10.12 10.00
C LYS A 139 -7.32 8.60 9.82
N PHE A 140 -6.24 8.01 9.34
CA PHE A 140 -6.18 6.59 8.96
C PHE A 140 -4.87 5.92 9.42
N PRO A 141 -4.57 5.90 10.73
CA PRO A 141 -3.28 5.41 11.23
C PRO A 141 -3.01 3.94 10.86
N HIS A 142 -4.04 3.12 10.68
CA HIS A 142 -3.90 1.72 10.25
C HIS A 142 -3.24 1.54 8.87
N MET A 143 -3.16 2.58 8.04
CA MET A 143 -2.55 2.47 6.71
C MET A 143 -1.01 2.41 6.75
N VAL A 144 -0.38 2.71 7.89
CA VAL A 144 1.09 2.73 8.00
C VAL A 144 1.74 1.36 7.83
N SER A 145 0.97 0.27 7.98
CA SER A 145 1.41 -1.10 7.75
C SER A 145 1.18 -1.58 6.31
N LEU A 146 0.54 -0.77 5.46
CA LEU A 146 0.29 -1.11 4.06
C LEU A 146 1.62 -1.32 3.35
N ARG A 147 1.72 -2.39 2.56
CA ARG A 147 2.88 -2.72 1.75
C ARG A 147 2.60 -2.50 0.27
N ASP A 148 3.55 -1.93 -0.45
CA ASP A 148 3.52 -1.82 -1.91
C ASP A 148 3.83 -3.17 -2.60
N ALA A 149 4.01 -3.16 -3.93
CA ALA A 149 4.35 -4.34 -4.72
C ALA A 149 5.74 -4.95 -4.42
N GLU A 150 6.66 -4.19 -3.83
CA GLU A 150 7.99 -4.66 -3.41
C GLU A 150 8.03 -5.02 -1.92
N GLY A 151 6.87 -5.00 -1.25
CA GLY A 151 6.76 -5.27 0.18
C GLY A 151 7.20 -4.10 1.06
N ARG A 152 7.49 -2.92 0.51
CA ARG A 152 7.87 -1.72 1.26
C ARG A 152 6.64 -1.06 1.87
N THR A 153 6.77 -0.59 3.10
CA THR A 153 5.80 0.32 3.73
C THR A 153 6.20 1.77 3.49
N ALA A 154 5.32 2.72 3.78
CA ALA A 154 5.65 4.15 3.75
C ALA A 154 6.89 4.50 4.59
N TYR A 155 7.19 3.72 5.64
CA TYR A 155 8.38 3.90 6.48
C TYR A 155 9.69 3.75 5.69
N HIS A 156 9.73 2.83 4.72
CA HIS A 156 10.89 2.60 3.85
C HIS A 156 11.21 3.82 2.99
N TYR A 157 10.20 4.63 2.66
CA TYR A 157 10.34 5.82 1.81
C TYR A 157 10.78 7.09 2.55
N THR A 158 10.85 7.07 3.87
CA THR A 158 11.25 8.24 4.68
C THR A 158 12.62 8.86 4.31
N PRO A 159 13.62 8.13 3.76
CA PRO A 159 14.86 8.75 3.29
C PRO A 159 14.66 9.79 2.18
N MET A 160 13.52 9.79 1.48
CA MET A 160 13.19 10.76 0.43
C MET A 160 12.70 12.11 0.99
N CYS A 161 12.29 12.15 2.26
CA CYS A 161 11.81 13.37 2.89
C CYS A 161 12.95 14.32 3.26
N LYS A 162 12.64 15.62 3.39
CA LYS A 162 13.60 16.61 3.92
C LYS A 162 13.96 16.39 5.38
N ASP A 163 13.03 15.86 6.18
CA ASP A 163 13.23 15.47 7.58
C ASP A 163 12.89 13.98 7.79
N PRO A 164 13.77 13.05 7.38
CA PRO A 164 13.49 11.62 7.49
C PRO A 164 13.20 11.18 8.93
N GLN A 165 13.95 11.70 9.91
CA GLN A 165 13.79 11.29 11.32
C GLN A 165 12.46 11.77 11.90
N GLY A 166 12.00 12.97 11.56
CA GLY A 166 10.68 13.47 11.96
C GLY A 166 9.55 12.64 11.39
N VAL A 167 9.63 12.28 10.10
CA VAL A 167 8.61 11.44 9.45
C VAL A 167 8.63 10.01 10.02
N GLN A 168 9.81 9.46 10.32
CA GLN A 168 9.93 8.16 11.00
C GLN A 168 9.27 8.16 12.38
N ARG A 169 9.48 9.20 13.20
CA ARG A 169 8.79 9.33 14.49
C ARG A 169 7.29 9.41 14.32
N LEU A 170 6.81 10.20 13.34
CA LEU A 170 5.38 10.32 13.05
C LEU A 170 4.75 8.97 12.69
N LEU A 171 5.39 8.20 11.80
CA LEU A 171 4.92 6.88 11.39
C LEU A 171 4.98 5.86 12.52
N THR A 172 6.05 5.86 13.31
CA THR A 172 6.21 4.96 14.48
C THR A 172 5.13 5.22 15.52
N ASN A 173 4.84 6.50 15.81
CA ASN A 173 3.77 6.88 16.74
C ASN A 173 2.38 6.44 16.25
N ALA A 174 2.20 6.30 14.94
CA ALA A 174 0.97 5.78 14.34
C ALA A 174 0.93 4.23 14.24
N GLY A 175 1.97 3.53 14.73
CA GLY A 175 2.04 2.08 14.76
C GLY A 175 2.85 1.43 13.64
N ALA A 176 3.65 2.19 12.88
CA ALA A 176 4.56 1.61 11.90
C ALA A 176 5.67 0.81 12.60
N ASP A 177 5.99 -0.36 12.06
CA ASP A 177 7.14 -1.17 12.51
C ASP A 177 8.44 -0.65 11.88
N PRO A 178 9.38 -0.08 12.67
CA PRO A 178 10.64 0.44 12.15
C PRO A 178 11.64 -0.67 11.79
N SER A 179 11.40 -1.92 12.23
CA SER A 179 12.24 -3.08 11.95
C SER A 179 11.83 -3.83 10.68
N GLY A 180 10.72 -3.42 10.06
CA GLY A 180 10.20 -4.04 8.85
C GLY A 180 11.22 -4.08 7.72
N LEU A 181 11.28 -5.23 7.05
CA LEU A 181 12.04 -5.45 5.83
C LEU A 181 11.08 -5.57 4.64
N ASP A 182 11.57 -5.20 3.46
CA ASP A 182 10.88 -5.42 2.19
C ASP A 182 11.19 -6.81 1.60
N MET A 183 10.72 -7.07 0.37
CA MET A 183 10.95 -8.35 -0.31
C MET A 183 12.44 -8.59 -0.67
N HIS A 184 13.26 -7.54 -0.68
CA HIS A 184 14.70 -7.61 -0.93
C HIS A 184 15.52 -7.70 0.37
N GLN A 185 14.87 -7.85 1.52
CA GLN A 185 15.49 -7.84 2.86
C GLN A 185 16.17 -6.51 3.19
N HIS A 186 15.73 -5.40 2.58
CA HIS A 186 16.20 -4.07 2.89
C HIS A 186 15.33 -3.40 3.97
N SER A 187 15.99 -2.67 4.85
CA SER A 187 15.35 -1.84 5.88
C SER A 187 15.42 -0.36 5.51
N VAL A 188 14.74 0.52 6.25
CA VAL A 188 14.91 1.97 6.06
C VAL A 188 16.38 2.42 6.20
N ARG A 189 17.15 1.77 7.10
CA ARG A 189 18.56 2.10 7.34
C ARG A 189 19.41 1.79 6.13
N TYR A 190 19.06 0.76 5.36
CA TYR A 190 19.69 0.48 4.08
C TYR A 190 19.47 1.64 3.10
N TYR A 191 18.22 2.05 2.92
CA TYR A 191 17.86 3.12 1.97
C TYR A 191 18.33 4.52 2.37
N MET A 192 18.65 4.77 3.64
CA MET A 192 19.33 6.01 4.04
C MET A 192 20.65 6.24 3.32
N ASN A 193 21.34 5.16 2.94
CA ASN A 193 22.63 5.19 2.26
C ASN A 193 22.56 4.81 0.77
N HIS A 194 21.38 4.43 0.27
CA HIS A 194 21.15 3.92 -1.10
C HIS A 194 19.87 4.53 -1.68
N LYS A 195 19.72 5.85 -1.59
CA LYS A 195 18.48 6.54 -1.99
C LYS A 195 18.20 6.40 -3.48
N GLU A 196 19.25 6.29 -4.29
CA GLU A 196 19.21 6.03 -5.73
C GLU A 196 18.56 4.70 -6.09
N GLU A 197 18.45 3.76 -5.14
CA GLU A 197 17.77 2.48 -5.33
C GLU A 197 16.31 2.51 -4.84
N LEU A 198 15.90 3.59 -4.19
CA LEU A 198 14.58 3.75 -3.62
C LEU A 198 13.69 4.52 -4.60
N GLU A 199 13.08 3.79 -5.53
CA GLU A 199 12.08 4.31 -6.46
C GLU A 199 10.71 3.70 -6.18
N LEU A 200 9.63 4.42 -6.50
CA LEU A 200 8.29 3.82 -6.49
C LEU A 200 8.20 2.72 -7.57
N PRO A 201 7.50 1.60 -7.31
CA PRO A 201 7.21 0.62 -8.33
C PRO A 201 6.56 1.29 -9.54
N SER A 202 7.08 0.98 -10.72
CA SER A 202 6.49 1.41 -11.99
C SER A 202 5.92 0.21 -12.72
N GLY A 203 4.66 0.32 -13.16
CA GLY A 203 3.97 -0.68 -13.94
C GLY A 203 4.63 -0.88 -15.29
N GLY A 204 5.66 -1.73 -15.34
CA GLY A 204 6.38 -2.12 -16.55
C GLY A 204 7.87 -1.77 -16.56
N LYS A 205 8.65 -2.43 -15.69
CA LYS A 205 9.97 -2.99 -15.98
C LYS A 205 10.50 -3.67 -14.72
N LEU A 206 10.72 -4.98 -14.77
CA LEU A 206 11.73 -5.61 -13.93
C LEU A 206 13.04 -4.91 -14.27
N THR A 207 13.53 -4.03 -13.40
CA THR A 207 14.88 -3.48 -13.55
C THR A 207 15.85 -4.63 -13.35
N THR A 208 16.32 -5.23 -14.44
CA THR A 208 17.52 -6.06 -14.42
C THR A 208 18.68 -5.15 -14.02
N LYS A 209 19.02 -5.08 -12.73
CA LYS A 209 20.29 -4.49 -12.32
C LYS A 209 21.40 -5.31 -12.96
N SER A 210 22.00 -4.73 -14.00
CA SER A 210 23.19 -5.25 -14.65
C SER A 210 24.29 -5.34 -13.59
N ARG A 211 24.68 -6.56 -13.19
CA ARG A 211 25.87 -6.77 -12.37
C ARG A 211 27.06 -6.26 -13.18
N LYS A 212 27.62 -5.13 -12.77
CA LYS A 212 28.95 -4.72 -13.21
C LYS A 212 29.93 -5.79 -12.72
N SER A 213 30.39 -6.64 -13.64
CA SER A 213 31.47 -7.57 -13.40
C SER A 213 32.73 -6.79 -13.06
N LEU A 214 33.22 -6.97 -11.83
CA LEU A 214 34.60 -6.67 -11.48
C LEU A 214 35.49 -7.65 -12.24
N THR A 215 36.10 -7.21 -13.34
CA THR A 215 37.23 -7.94 -13.93
C THR A 215 38.43 -7.69 -13.04
N ASN A 216 38.90 -8.76 -12.39
CA ASN A 216 40.18 -8.80 -11.70
C ASN A 216 41.29 -8.37 -12.67
N GLY A 217 42.08 -7.37 -12.27
CA GLY A 217 43.39 -7.14 -12.86
C GLY A 217 44.32 -8.22 -12.33
N GLU A 218 44.64 -9.18 -13.19
CA GLU A 218 45.80 -10.04 -13.01
C GLU A 218 47.03 -9.34 -13.59
N SER A 219 48.07 -9.37 -12.78
CA SER A 219 49.46 -9.04 -13.02
C SER A 219 50.06 -9.67 -14.28
N GLU A 220 50.85 -8.88 -15.01
CA GLU A 220 52.28 -9.10 -15.31
C GLU A 220 52.92 -7.82 -15.84
#